data_AF-A0A8T2FT54-F1
#
_entry.id   AF-A0A8T2FT54-F1
#
_cell.length_a   1.000
_cell.length_b   1.000
_cell.length_c   1.000
_cell.angle_alpha   90.00
_cell.angle_beta   90.00
_cell.angle_gamma   90.00
#
_symmetry.space_group_name_H-M   'P 1'
#
loop_
_entity.id
_entity.type
_entity.pdbx_description
1 polymer ?
#
loop_
_entity_poly.entity_id
_entity_poly.type
_entity_poly.pdbx_seq_one_letter_code
_entity_poly.pdbx_strand_id
1 'polypeptide(L)'
;MAAIPSHNNLLTINHKNSITSSSSLNTNFSEINFPAKFRVATRALSRTDESSLSAVISRLERERRERQGLLIEEAEGAGELWMTAEDIRRRDKKTEEERRLRDTWRKIQGEDDWAGLMDPMDPILRSELIRYGEMAQACYDAFDFDPASKYCGTSRFTRLEFFDSLGMIDSGYEVARYLYATSNINLPNFFSKSRWSKVWSKNANWMGYVAVSDDETSRNRLGRRDIAIAWRGTVTKLEWIADLKDYLKPVTENKIRCPDPAVKVESGFLDLYTDKDTTCKFARFSAREQILTEVKRLVEEYGDDDDSDLSITVTGHSLGGALAILSAYDIAEMRLNRSKKGKVIPVTVLTYGGPRVGNVRFRERMEELGVKVMRVVNVHDVVPKSPGLFLNESRPHALMKIAEGLPWCYSHVGEELALDHQNSPFLKPSVDVSTAHNLEAMLHLLDGYHGKGERFVLSSGRDHALVNKASDFLKEHLQIPPFWRQDANKGMVRNSEGRWIQAERLRFEDHHSPDIHHHLSQLRLDHPC
;
A
#
# COMPACT_ATOMS: atom_id res chain seq x y z
N MET A 1 16.46 -48.42 -24.47
CA MET A 1 16.52 -49.19 -25.75
C MET A 1 15.10 -49.62 -26.10
N ALA A 2 14.69 -49.39 -27.36
CA ALA A 2 13.46 -49.84 -28.07
C ALA A 2 12.09 -49.43 -27.45
N ALA A 3 11.20 -48.61 -28.06
CA ALA A 3 10.52 -48.61 -29.38
C ALA A 3 9.25 -49.51 -29.48
N ILE A 4 8.05 -48.87 -29.35
CA ILE A 4 6.79 -48.90 -30.17
C ILE A 4 6.31 -50.24 -30.79
N PRO A 5 5.00 -50.66 -30.70
CA PRO A 5 3.86 -50.23 -31.58
C PRO A 5 2.48 -50.09 -30.90
N SER A 6 1.69 -49.03 -31.14
CA SER A 6 0.67 -48.80 -32.19
C SER A 6 -0.47 -49.84 -32.29
N HIS A 7 -1.72 -49.42 -32.03
CA HIS A 7 -2.89 -49.84 -32.82
C HIS A 7 -4.05 -48.83 -32.66
N ASN A 8 -4.39 -48.18 -33.78
CA ASN A 8 -5.67 -47.52 -34.03
C ASN A 8 -6.73 -48.59 -34.33
N ASN A 9 -7.96 -48.36 -33.88
CA ASN A 9 -9.16 -48.91 -34.54
C ASN A 9 -10.19 -47.78 -34.71
N LEU A 10 -10.43 -47.46 -35.99
CA LEU A 10 -11.54 -46.67 -36.51
C LEU A 10 -12.80 -47.55 -36.57
N LEU A 11 -13.94 -47.00 -36.15
CA LEU A 11 -15.25 -47.35 -36.70
C LEU A 11 -16.06 -46.07 -36.90
N THR A 12 -16.04 -45.60 -38.13
CA THR A 12 -16.98 -44.65 -38.74
C THR A 12 -18.26 -45.35 -39.17
N ILE A 13 -19.43 -44.80 -38.85
CA ILE A 13 -20.60 -44.79 -39.77
C ILE A 13 -21.33 -43.44 -39.66
N ASN A 14 -21.37 -42.76 -40.81
CA ASN A 14 -22.18 -41.58 -41.15
C ASN A 14 -23.59 -42.01 -41.59
N HIS A 15 -24.64 -41.20 -41.35
CA HIS A 15 -25.32 -40.44 -42.43
C HIS A 15 -26.51 -39.56 -41.95
N LYS A 16 -26.34 -38.25 -42.14
CA LYS A 16 -27.18 -37.21 -42.80
C LYS A 16 -28.72 -37.21 -42.73
N ASN A 17 -29.27 -36.04 -42.33
CA ASN A 17 -30.24 -35.13 -43.00
C ASN A 17 -31.22 -34.55 -41.95
N SER A 18 -31.81 -33.35 -41.99
CA SER A 18 -31.57 -32.02 -42.59
C SER A 18 -32.75 -31.12 -42.11
N ILE A 19 -32.52 -29.82 -41.93
CA ILE A 19 -33.50 -28.71 -42.13
C ILE A 19 -34.47 -28.28 -40.98
N THR A 20 -34.23 -27.03 -40.53
CA THR A 20 -35.09 -25.93 -40.00
C THR A 20 -36.04 -26.12 -38.81
N SER A 21 -35.90 -25.27 -37.78
CA SER A 21 -36.85 -24.18 -37.50
C SER A 21 -36.47 -23.36 -36.26
N SER A 22 -36.74 -22.06 -36.36
CA SER A 22 -36.72 -21.04 -35.31
C SER A 22 -37.82 -21.27 -34.26
N SER A 23 -37.54 -21.03 -32.97
CA SER A 23 -38.56 -20.55 -32.04
C SER A 23 -37.97 -19.83 -30.82
N SER A 24 -38.52 -18.65 -30.60
CA SER A 24 -38.42 -17.73 -29.49
C SER A 24 -39.36 -18.13 -28.33
N LEU A 25 -38.90 -18.04 -27.08
CA LEU A 25 -39.73 -18.02 -25.86
C LEU A 25 -39.03 -17.08 -24.85
N ASN A 26 -39.53 -15.84 -24.69
CA ASN A 26 -40.55 -15.39 -23.73
C ASN A 26 -40.18 -15.62 -22.25
N THR A 27 -39.74 -14.54 -21.59
CA THR A 27 -39.79 -14.39 -20.13
C THR A 27 -40.76 -13.27 -19.76
N ASN A 28 -41.86 -13.65 -19.10
CA ASN A 28 -42.87 -12.77 -18.53
C ASN A 28 -42.30 -12.09 -17.28
N PHE A 29 -42.35 -10.76 -17.23
CA PHE A 29 -42.28 -9.99 -15.97
C PHE A 29 -43.65 -9.39 -15.68
N SER A 30 -44.16 -9.68 -14.48
CA SER A 30 -45.41 -9.20 -13.92
C SER A 30 -45.33 -7.71 -13.56
N GLU A 31 -46.34 -6.96 -13.99
CA GLU A 31 -46.59 -5.54 -13.72
C GLU A 31 -46.86 -5.25 -12.24
N ILE A 32 -46.25 -4.20 -11.70
CA ILE A 32 -46.73 -3.47 -10.53
C ILE A 32 -46.85 -1.98 -10.92
N ASN A 33 -48.08 -1.48 -10.80
CA ASN A 33 -48.54 -0.14 -11.12
C ASN A 33 -47.92 0.95 -10.22
N PHE A 34 -47.49 2.06 -10.82
CA PHE A 34 -47.32 3.36 -10.16
C PHE A 34 -48.27 4.40 -10.77
N PRO A 35 -48.92 5.27 -9.97
CA PRO A 35 -49.90 6.22 -10.48
C PRO A 35 -49.23 7.40 -11.20
N ALA A 36 -49.77 7.71 -12.38
CA ALA A 36 -49.40 8.82 -13.23
C ALA A 36 -49.71 10.18 -12.57
N LYS A 37 -48.74 11.11 -12.65
CA LYS A 37 -48.97 12.55 -12.82
C LYS A 37 -47.64 13.23 -13.15
N PHE A 38 -47.42 13.51 -14.43
CA PHE A 38 -46.91 14.78 -14.99
C PHE A 38 -46.70 14.56 -16.50
N ARG A 39 -47.72 14.91 -17.30
CA ARG A 39 -47.57 15.07 -18.75
C ARG A 39 -46.77 16.35 -18.99
N VAL A 40 -45.52 16.23 -19.44
CA VAL A 40 -44.83 17.35 -20.10
C VAL A 40 -45.07 17.20 -21.59
N ALA A 41 -45.78 18.18 -22.16
CA ALA A 41 -46.01 18.27 -23.59
C ALA A 41 -44.66 18.53 -24.31
N THR A 42 -44.29 17.63 -25.23
CA THR A 42 -43.20 17.82 -26.17
C THR A 42 -43.60 18.95 -27.14
N ARG A 43 -43.06 20.15 -26.92
CA ARG A 43 -43.07 21.22 -27.92
C ARG A 43 -41.65 21.37 -28.48
N ALA A 44 -41.56 21.29 -29.80
CA ALA A 44 -40.33 21.42 -30.56
C ALA A 44 -39.54 22.68 -30.16
N LEU A 45 -38.24 22.51 -29.93
CA LEU A 45 -37.29 23.57 -29.63
C LEU A 45 -37.10 24.46 -30.85
N SER A 46 -37.71 25.65 -30.83
CA SER A 46 -37.31 26.77 -31.68
C SER A 46 -36.50 27.76 -30.85
N ARG A 47 -35.24 28.00 -31.27
CA ARG A 47 -34.34 29.11 -30.92
C ARG A 47 -34.50 29.68 -29.50
N THR A 48 -33.69 29.19 -28.57
CA THR A 48 -33.56 29.75 -27.22
C THR A 48 -32.67 30.98 -27.22
N ASP A 49 -33.25 32.10 -26.79
CA ASP A 49 -32.58 33.36 -26.44
C ASP A 49 -31.67 33.16 -25.23
N GLU A 50 -30.42 33.65 -25.28
CA GLU A 50 -29.42 33.55 -24.19
C GLU A 50 -29.91 34.16 -22.86
N SER A 51 -30.87 35.10 -22.92
CA SER A 51 -31.47 35.73 -21.74
C SER A 51 -32.26 34.76 -20.85
N SER A 52 -32.82 33.69 -21.43
CA SER A 52 -33.64 32.70 -20.71
C SER A 52 -32.79 31.72 -19.88
N LEU A 53 -31.60 31.35 -20.40
CA LEU A 53 -30.65 30.48 -19.70
C LEU A 53 -30.02 31.18 -18.48
N SER A 54 -29.67 32.45 -18.62
CA SER A 54 -29.13 33.26 -17.51
C SER A 54 -30.11 33.36 -16.34
N ALA A 55 -31.40 33.57 -16.63
CA ALA A 55 -32.45 33.65 -15.60
C ALA A 55 -32.64 32.33 -14.84
N VAL A 56 -32.51 31.18 -15.52
CA VAL A 56 -32.58 29.85 -14.90
C VAL A 56 -31.36 29.59 -14.01
N ILE A 57 -30.16 29.97 -14.46
CA ILE A 57 -28.92 29.83 -13.67
C ILE A 57 -29.01 30.67 -12.39
N SER A 58 -29.42 31.94 -12.48
CA SER A 58 -29.57 32.81 -11.30
C SER A 58 -30.61 32.28 -10.31
N ARG A 59 -31.67 31.62 -10.79
CA ARG A 59 -32.67 30.99 -9.93
C ARG A 59 -32.12 29.78 -9.20
N LEU A 60 -31.36 28.92 -9.88
CA LEU A 60 -30.71 27.75 -9.27
C LEU A 60 -29.64 28.15 -8.24
N GLU A 61 -28.89 29.21 -8.51
CA GLU A 61 -27.92 29.76 -7.55
C GLU A 61 -28.60 30.32 -6.30
N ARG A 62 -29.76 30.97 -6.43
CA ARG A 62 -30.54 31.46 -5.29
C ARG A 62 -31.09 30.30 -4.45
N GLU A 63 -31.66 29.28 -5.09
CA GLU A 63 -32.15 28.08 -4.39
C GLU A 63 -31.00 27.31 -3.70
N ARG A 64 -29.78 27.34 -4.27
CA ARG A 64 -28.57 26.80 -3.63
C ARG A 64 -28.17 27.59 -2.39
N ARG A 65 -28.19 28.93 -2.45
CA ARG A 65 -27.89 29.80 -1.29
C ARG A 65 -28.92 29.64 -0.18
N GLU A 66 -30.20 29.51 -0.51
CA GLU A 66 -31.26 29.28 0.47
C GLU A 66 -31.13 27.91 1.16
N ARG A 67 -30.83 26.83 0.43
CA ARG A 67 -30.54 25.52 1.06
C ARG A 67 -29.27 25.54 1.90
N GLN A 68 -28.26 26.28 1.47
CA GLN A 68 -27.01 26.41 2.22
C GLN A 68 -27.21 27.25 3.49
N GLY A 69 -28.07 28.26 3.47
CA GLY A 69 -28.49 29.03 4.64
C GLY A 69 -29.31 28.21 5.64
N LEU A 70 -30.25 27.40 5.16
CA LEU A 70 -31.07 26.52 6.01
C LEU A 70 -30.23 25.45 6.74
N LEU A 71 -29.20 24.90 6.08
CA LEU A 71 -28.25 23.97 6.71
C LEU A 71 -27.36 24.64 7.77
N ILE A 72 -27.13 25.96 7.66
CA ILE A 72 -26.38 26.75 8.65
C ILE A 72 -27.28 27.05 9.85
N GLU A 73 -28.54 27.43 9.63
CA GLU A 73 -29.50 27.70 10.72
C GLU A 73 -29.87 26.45 11.53
N GLU A 74 -30.00 25.27 10.89
CA GLU A 74 -30.19 23.99 11.62
C GLU A 74 -28.97 23.62 12.48
N ALA A 75 -27.77 24.04 12.08
CA ALA A 75 -26.55 23.82 12.84
C ALA A 75 -26.45 24.80 14.03
N GLU A 76 -26.75 26.09 13.83
CA GLU A 76 -26.70 27.12 14.89
C GLU A 76 -27.77 26.91 15.99
N GLY A 77 -28.84 26.17 15.72
CA GLY A 77 -29.89 25.84 16.71
C GLY A 77 -29.50 24.81 17.78
N ALA A 78 -28.37 24.11 17.62
CA ALA A 78 -27.85 23.16 18.60
C ALA A 78 -26.55 23.71 19.19
N GLY A 79 -26.61 24.23 20.42
CA GLY A 79 -25.52 24.92 21.14
C GLY A 79 -24.32 24.05 21.55
N GLU A 80 -23.78 23.24 20.64
CA GLU A 80 -22.44 22.67 20.74
C GLU A 80 -21.51 23.52 19.85
N LEU A 81 -20.53 24.19 20.45
CA LEU A 81 -19.54 24.98 19.72
C LEU A 81 -18.53 24.03 19.04
N TRP A 82 -18.88 23.50 17.86
CA TRP A 82 -17.96 22.67 17.07
C TRP A 82 -16.85 23.53 16.45
N MET A 83 -15.59 23.07 16.54
CA MET A 83 -14.46 23.74 15.90
C MET A 83 -14.64 23.78 14.38
N THR A 84 -14.41 24.94 13.75
CA THR A 84 -14.42 25.03 12.29
C THR A 84 -13.16 24.39 11.68
N ALA A 85 -13.18 24.14 10.37
CA ALA A 85 -12.00 23.66 9.67
C ALA A 85 -10.82 24.63 9.71
N GLU A 86 -11.08 25.92 9.88
CA GLU A 86 -10.03 26.92 10.06
C GLU A 86 -9.46 26.87 11.48
N ASP A 87 -10.29 26.65 12.49
CA ASP A 87 -9.85 26.52 13.89
C ASP A 87 -8.98 25.29 14.09
N ILE A 88 -9.35 24.16 13.49
CA ILE A 88 -8.56 22.92 13.52
C ILE A 88 -7.19 23.16 12.87
N ARG A 89 -7.17 23.78 11.68
CA ARG A 89 -5.92 24.12 11.00
C ARG A 89 -5.03 25.03 11.80
N ARG A 90 -5.60 26.05 12.44
CA ARG A 90 -4.85 26.96 13.33
C ARG A 90 -4.30 26.22 14.55
N ARG A 91 -5.08 25.34 15.18
CA ARG A 91 -4.64 24.51 16.32
C ARG A 91 -3.50 23.58 15.94
N ASP A 92 -3.65 22.87 14.83
CA ASP A 92 -2.66 21.88 14.38
C ASP A 92 -1.37 22.57 13.97
N LYS A 93 -1.46 23.68 13.21
CA LYS A 93 -0.29 24.52 12.87
C LYS A 93 0.40 25.07 14.11
N LYS A 94 -0.35 25.58 15.08
CA LYS A 94 0.22 26.05 16.36
C LYS A 94 0.95 24.92 17.09
N THR A 95 0.40 23.71 17.08
CA THR A 95 1.02 22.53 17.69
C THR A 95 2.33 22.17 17.00
N GLU A 96 2.37 22.18 15.67
CA GLU A 96 3.60 21.93 14.89
C GLU A 96 4.66 23.03 15.08
N GLU A 97 4.25 24.28 15.32
CA GLU A 97 5.14 25.39 15.64
C GLU A 97 5.73 25.28 17.06
N GLU A 98 4.92 24.85 18.04
CA GLU A 98 5.31 24.70 19.45
C GLU A 98 6.10 23.41 19.72
N ARG A 99 5.75 22.31 19.04
CA ARG A 99 6.42 21.00 19.15
C ARG A 99 6.99 20.62 17.79
N ARG A 100 8.31 20.63 17.68
CA ARG A 100 8.99 20.24 16.45
C ARG A 100 9.23 18.73 16.43
N LEU A 101 9.03 18.12 15.26
CA LEU A 101 9.31 16.70 15.04
C LEU A 101 10.69 16.29 15.53
N ARG A 102 11.73 17.08 15.22
CA ARG A 102 13.11 16.83 15.64
C ARG A 102 13.31 16.65 17.14
N ASP A 103 12.44 17.23 17.97
CA ASP A 103 12.55 17.20 19.43
C ASP A 103 11.69 16.07 20.04
N THR A 104 10.71 15.55 19.28
CA THR A 104 9.75 14.53 19.76
C THR A 104 9.74 13.25 18.94
N TRP A 105 10.69 13.08 18.01
CA TRP A 105 10.64 12.01 17.01
C TRP A 105 10.57 10.61 17.62
N ARG A 106 11.19 10.36 18.77
CA ARG A 106 11.16 9.04 19.45
C ARG A 106 9.75 8.63 19.82
N LYS A 107 8.95 9.56 20.37
CA LYS A 107 7.53 9.36 20.68
C LYS A 107 6.72 9.10 19.42
N ILE A 108 6.97 9.86 18.35
CA ILE A 108 6.30 9.69 17.06
C ILE A 108 6.67 8.35 16.40
N GLN A 109 7.87 7.83 16.67
CA GLN A 109 8.34 6.50 16.27
C GLN A 109 7.90 5.37 17.22
N GLY A 110 7.04 5.67 18.20
CA GLY A 110 6.37 4.66 19.02
C GLY A 110 7.11 4.26 20.30
N GLU A 111 8.03 5.07 20.83
CA GLU A 111 8.73 4.81 22.10
C GLU A 111 7.76 4.36 23.21
N ASP A 112 6.62 5.03 23.32
CA ASP A 112 5.54 4.76 24.29
C ASP A 112 4.28 4.14 23.64
N ASP A 113 4.44 3.35 22.56
CA ASP A 113 3.33 2.70 21.83
C ASP A 113 2.23 3.68 21.42
N TRP A 114 2.63 4.91 21.06
CA TRP A 114 1.76 6.01 20.64
C TRP A 114 0.64 6.36 21.64
N ALA A 115 0.84 6.05 22.92
CA ALA A 115 -0.11 6.37 23.98
C ALA A 115 -0.46 7.87 23.98
N GLY A 116 -1.75 8.17 23.85
CA GLY A 116 -2.27 9.55 23.83
C GLY A 116 -1.99 10.32 22.53
N LEU A 117 -1.47 9.69 21.47
CA LEU A 117 -1.22 10.33 20.18
C LEU A 117 -2.25 9.97 19.09
N MET A 118 -3.00 8.88 19.29
CA MET A 118 -3.96 8.37 18.29
C MET A 118 -5.37 8.92 18.44
N ASP A 119 -5.80 9.28 19.67
CA ASP A 119 -7.17 9.71 19.96
C ASP A 119 -7.18 10.65 21.19
N PRO A 120 -7.33 11.97 21.00
CA PRO A 120 -7.41 12.67 19.71
C PRO A 120 -6.10 12.58 18.92
N MET A 121 -6.19 12.73 17.60
CA MET A 121 -5.05 12.56 16.70
C MET A 121 -4.01 13.69 16.88
N ASP A 122 -2.78 13.33 17.26
CA ASP A 122 -1.64 14.25 17.33
C ASP A 122 -1.26 14.72 15.91
N PRO A 123 -1.16 16.04 15.66
CA PRO A 123 -0.86 16.56 14.32
C PRO A 123 0.49 16.10 13.75
N ILE A 124 1.52 15.95 14.59
CA ILE A 124 2.85 15.53 14.15
C ILE A 124 2.81 14.05 13.77
N LEU A 125 2.12 13.21 14.58
CA LEU A 125 1.92 11.81 14.24
C LEU A 125 1.14 11.67 12.93
N ARG A 126 0.06 12.43 12.75
CA ARG A 126 -0.71 12.44 11.49
C ARG A 126 0.18 12.75 10.29
N SER A 127 0.96 13.83 10.37
CA SER A 127 1.87 14.26 9.31
C SER A 127 2.92 13.20 8.98
N GLU A 128 3.47 12.50 9.98
CA GLU A 128 4.44 11.43 9.76
C GLU A 128 3.80 10.13 9.22
N LEU A 129 2.60 9.76 9.66
CA LEU A 129 1.84 8.67 9.05
C LEU A 129 1.57 8.96 7.57
N ILE A 130 1.11 10.18 7.24
CA ILE A 130 0.91 10.55 5.83
C ILE A 130 2.22 10.46 5.05
N ARG A 131 3.34 10.97 5.57
CA ARG A 131 4.65 10.95 4.89
C ARG A 131 5.14 9.53 4.57
N TYR A 132 5.10 8.61 5.54
CA TYR A 132 5.50 7.22 5.27
C TYR A 132 4.47 6.48 4.40
N GLY A 133 3.19 6.86 4.49
CA GLY A 133 2.16 6.42 3.55
C GLY A 133 2.43 6.85 2.10
N GLU A 134 2.89 8.07 1.89
CA GLU A 134 3.32 8.58 0.58
C GLU A 134 4.57 7.84 0.06
N MET A 135 5.51 7.49 0.94
CA MET A 135 6.64 6.62 0.57
C MET A 135 6.19 5.23 0.11
N ALA A 136 5.15 4.66 0.74
CA ALA A 136 4.53 3.43 0.26
C ALA A 136 3.77 3.63 -1.07
N GLN A 137 3.10 4.78 -1.26
CA GLN A 137 2.41 5.11 -2.50
C GLN A 137 3.37 5.34 -3.67
N ALA A 138 4.55 5.92 -3.41
CA ALA A 138 5.61 6.09 -4.39
C ALA A 138 6.01 4.77 -5.07
N CYS A 139 5.89 3.65 -4.35
CA CYS A 139 6.10 2.33 -4.93
C CYS A 139 5.09 1.99 -6.04
N TYR A 140 3.82 2.36 -5.89
CA TYR A 140 2.83 2.15 -6.95
C TYR A 140 3.07 3.13 -8.09
N ASP A 141 3.27 4.41 -7.79
CA ASP A 141 3.40 5.45 -8.80
C ASP A 141 4.65 5.25 -9.70
N ALA A 142 5.72 4.68 -9.14
CA ALA A 142 6.94 4.33 -9.88
C ALA A 142 6.86 3.01 -10.65
N PHE A 143 5.97 2.08 -10.31
CA PHE A 143 6.05 0.71 -10.83
C PHE A 143 5.33 0.46 -12.16
N ASP A 144 6.03 -0.08 -13.15
CA ASP A 144 5.46 -0.36 -14.48
C ASP A 144 4.50 -1.55 -14.50
N PHE A 145 3.22 -1.26 -14.40
CA PHE A 145 2.13 -2.24 -14.44
C PHE A 145 1.73 -2.69 -15.84
N ASP A 146 2.15 -2.00 -16.90
CA ASP A 146 1.59 -2.26 -18.24
C ASP A 146 2.12 -3.59 -18.78
N PRO A 147 1.29 -4.64 -18.93
CA PRO A 147 1.75 -5.93 -19.46
C PRO A 147 2.25 -5.84 -20.90
N ALA A 148 1.86 -4.79 -21.64
CA ALA A 148 2.35 -4.52 -22.99
C ALA A 148 3.70 -3.78 -22.99
N SER A 149 4.19 -3.30 -21.86
CA SER A 149 5.51 -2.67 -21.74
C SER A 149 6.62 -3.73 -21.73
N LYS A 150 7.73 -3.47 -22.45
CA LYS A 150 8.97 -4.26 -22.32
C LYS A 150 9.64 -4.08 -20.95
N TYR A 151 9.19 -3.09 -20.18
CA TYR A 151 9.64 -2.76 -18.82
C TYR A 151 8.63 -3.16 -17.73
N CYS A 152 7.54 -3.85 -18.06
CA CYS A 152 6.56 -4.34 -17.07
C CYS A 152 7.27 -5.07 -15.92
N GLY A 153 7.00 -4.72 -14.67
CA GLY A 153 7.67 -5.34 -13.53
C GLY A 153 8.78 -4.52 -12.88
N THR A 154 9.11 -3.33 -13.41
CA THR A 154 10.26 -2.53 -12.95
C THR A 154 9.83 -1.21 -12.33
N SER A 155 10.76 -0.52 -11.66
CA SER A 155 10.63 0.93 -11.48
C SER A 155 10.72 1.63 -12.85
N ARG A 156 9.97 2.71 -13.02
CA ARG A 156 10.05 3.62 -14.18
C ARG A 156 11.24 4.55 -14.11
N PHE A 157 11.68 4.87 -12.90
CA PHE A 157 12.67 5.90 -12.63
C PHE A 157 13.97 5.27 -12.13
N THR A 158 15.07 5.99 -12.33
CA THR A 158 16.37 5.66 -11.73
C THR A 158 16.36 6.03 -10.25
N ARG A 159 17.33 5.55 -9.47
CA ARG A 159 17.42 5.88 -8.04
C ARG A 159 17.63 7.37 -7.80
N LEU A 160 18.46 8.00 -8.63
CA LEU A 160 18.79 9.42 -8.56
C LEU A 160 17.59 10.32 -8.85
N GLU A 161 16.76 9.94 -9.82
CA GLU A 161 15.61 10.74 -10.25
C GLU A 161 14.30 10.31 -9.56
N PHE A 162 14.34 9.35 -8.64
CA PHE A 162 13.14 8.66 -8.14
C PHE A 162 12.12 9.60 -7.50
N PHE A 163 12.55 10.39 -6.51
CA PHE A 163 11.65 11.29 -5.79
C PHE A 163 11.28 12.51 -6.64
N ASP A 164 12.23 13.07 -7.39
CA ASP A 164 11.97 14.20 -8.31
C ASP A 164 10.91 13.84 -9.37
N SER A 165 11.07 12.69 -10.02
CA SER A 165 10.12 12.19 -11.04
C SER A 165 8.71 11.93 -10.49
N LEU A 166 8.57 11.77 -9.17
CA LEU A 166 7.30 11.57 -8.48
C LEU A 166 6.73 12.86 -7.87
N GLY A 167 7.39 14.01 -8.06
CA GLY A 167 6.99 15.28 -7.46
C GLY A 167 7.24 15.34 -5.95
N MET A 168 8.18 14.53 -5.44
CA MET A 168 8.57 14.43 -4.04
C MET A 168 9.98 15.00 -3.81
N ILE A 169 10.37 16.03 -4.57
CA ILE A 169 11.72 16.61 -4.51
C ILE A 169 12.09 17.11 -3.11
N ASP A 170 11.11 17.65 -2.37
CA ASP A 170 11.27 18.14 -1.00
C ASP A 170 11.16 17.01 0.06
N SER A 171 11.17 15.74 -0.36
CA SER A 171 11.14 14.61 0.59
C SER A 171 12.34 14.63 1.52
N GLY A 172 13.50 15.06 1.02
CA GLY A 172 14.74 15.08 1.78
C GLY A 172 15.39 13.70 1.92
N TYR A 173 15.10 12.79 0.97
CA TYR A 173 15.62 11.42 0.94
C TYR A 173 16.27 11.10 -0.39
N GLU A 174 17.26 10.23 -0.35
CA GLU A 174 17.89 9.65 -1.53
C GLU A 174 17.70 8.13 -1.54
N VAL A 175 17.41 7.57 -2.71
CA VAL A 175 17.25 6.12 -2.84
C VAL A 175 18.62 5.43 -2.86
N ALA A 176 18.94 4.77 -1.76
CA ALA A 176 20.16 4.02 -1.59
C ALA A 176 20.13 2.69 -2.35
N ARG A 177 18.99 1.99 -2.37
CA ARG A 177 18.87 0.67 -3.03
C ARG A 177 17.46 0.37 -3.54
N TYR A 178 17.38 -0.31 -4.68
CA TYR A 178 16.15 -0.96 -5.14
C TYR A 178 16.09 -2.41 -4.70
N LEU A 179 14.87 -2.87 -4.43
CA LEU A 179 14.57 -4.21 -3.94
C LEU A 179 13.85 -5.00 -5.03
N TYR A 180 14.28 -6.24 -5.23
CA TYR A 180 13.70 -7.15 -6.21
C TYR A 180 13.37 -8.49 -5.54
N ALA A 181 12.22 -9.07 -5.90
CA ALA A 181 11.81 -10.40 -5.45
C ALA A 181 11.55 -11.32 -6.65
N THR A 182 11.78 -12.62 -6.47
CA THR A 182 11.55 -13.61 -7.53
C THR A 182 10.08 -14.03 -7.60
N SER A 183 9.54 -14.19 -8.81
CA SER A 183 8.21 -14.73 -9.04
C SER A 183 8.24 -16.25 -8.93
N ASN A 184 7.95 -16.78 -7.75
CA ASN A 184 7.73 -18.21 -7.58
C ASN A 184 6.46 -18.64 -8.34
N ILE A 185 6.47 -19.81 -8.98
CA ILE A 185 5.33 -20.40 -9.71
C ILE A 185 4.10 -20.55 -8.79
N ASN A 186 4.33 -20.69 -7.48
CA ASN A 186 3.29 -20.85 -6.47
C ASN A 186 2.55 -19.56 -6.07
N LEU A 187 2.99 -18.38 -6.52
CA LEU A 187 2.41 -17.07 -6.16
C LEU A 187 2.14 -16.20 -7.42
N PRO A 188 1.35 -16.68 -8.39
CA PRO A 188 1.21 -16.04 -9.70
C PRO A 188 0.61 -14.63 -9.67
N ASN A 189 -0.30 -14.32 -8.74
CA ASN A 189 -1.01 -13.04 -8.67
C ASN A 189 -0.21 -11.94 -7.96
N PHE A 190 0.93 -12.27 -7.35
CA PHE A 190 1.82 -11.29 -6.71
C PHE A 190 2.70 -10.52 -7.70
N PHE A 191 2.74 -10.96 -8.97
CA PHE A 191 3.66 -10.46 -9.98
C PHE A 191 2.95 -10.04 -11.27
N SER A 192 3.19 -8.79 -11.70
CA SER A 192 2.88 -8.36 -13.06
C SER A 192 3.79 -9.09 -14.05
N LYS A 193 3.19 -9.73 -15.07
CA LYS A 193 3.90 -10.45 -16.13
C LYS A 193 3.71 -9.72 -17.46
N SER A 194 4.81 -9.49 -18.17
CA SER A 194 4.73 -8.94 -19.53
C SER A 194 4.17 -9.98 -20.51
N ARG A 195 3.47 -9.50 -21.53
CA ARG A 195 2.92 -10.32 -22.63
C ARG A 195 3.97 -10.70 -23.69
N TRP A 196 5.18 -10.14 -23.60
CA TRP A 196 6.24 -10.33 -24.58
C TRP A 196 7.23 -11.43 -24.18
N SER A 197 7.84 -12.10 -25.16
CA SER A 197 8.81 -13.18 -24.93
C SER A 197 10.22 -12.69 -24.58
N LYS A 198 10.58 -11.46 -25.01
CA LYS A 198 11.86 -10.80 -24.73
C LYS A 198 11.65 -9.68 -23.71
N VAL A 199 11.83 -10.01 -22.45
CA VAL A 199 11.60 -9.14 -21.29
C VAL A 199 12.89 -8.95 -20.49
N TRP A 200 12.95 -7.91 -19.67
CA TRP A 200 14.10 -7.61 -18.82
C TRP A 200 14.34 -8.69 -17.75
N SER A 201 13.27 -9.27 -17.21
CA SER A 201 13.29 -10.45 -16.36
C SER A 201 12.00 -11.23 -16.57
N LYS A 202 12.10 -12.57 -16.61
CA LYS A 202 10.92 -13.46 -16.61
C LYS A 202 10.43 -13.79 -15.21
N ASN A 203 11.32 -13.62 -14.23
CA ASN A 203 11.20 -14.22 -12.90
C ASN A 203 11.37 -13.20 -11.77
N ALA A 204 11.43 -11.89 -12.03
CA ALA A 204 11.66 -10.91 -10.97
C ALA A 204 10.82 -9.67 -11.19
N ASN A 205 10.30 -9.09 -10.11
CA ASN A 205 9.72 -7.74 -10.10
C ASN A 205 10.41 -6.88 -9.07
N TRP A 206 10.49 -5.59 -9.37
CA TRP A 206 10.79 -4.56 -8.39
C TRP A 206 9.73 -4.58 -7.30
N MET A 207 10.15 -4.58 -6.04
CA MET A 207 9.29 -4.76 -4.87
C MET A 207 9.39 -3.60 -3.87
N GLY A 208 10.23 -2.60 -4.13
CA GLY A 208 10.37 -1.46 -3.24
C GLY A 208 11.78 -0.90 -3.25
N TYR A 209 12.09 -0.12 -2.21
CA TYR A 209 13.38 0.56 -2.10
C TYR A 209 13.79 0.79 -0.65
N VAL A 210 15.09 1.02 -0.47
CA VAL A 210 15.70 1.57 0.74
C VAL A 210 16.16 2.98 0.40
N ALA A 211 15.75 3.95 1.21
CA ALA A 211 16.15 5.35 1.11
C ALA A 211 16.74 5.83 2.44
N VAL A 212 17.55 6.87 2.38
CA VAL A 212 18.15 7.51 3.56
C VAL A 212 17.92 9.01 3.49
N SER A 213 17.60 9.64 4.63
CA SER A 213 17.42 11.09 4.68
C SER A 213 18.75 11.81 4.46
N ASP A 214 18.73 12.97 3.82
CA ASP A 214 19.91 13.84 3.63
C ASP A 214 20.28 14.62 4.92
N ASP A 215 21.42 15.29 4.90
CA ASP A 215 21.96 15.99 6.09
C ASP A 215 21.10 17.15 6.55
N GLU A 216 20.46 17.85 5.61
CA GLU A 216 19.64 19.02 5.89
C GLU A 216 18.35 18.59 6.57
N THR A 217 17.67 17.62 5.99
CA THR A 217 16.43 17.02 6.47
C THR A 217 16.63 16.34 7.82
N SER A 218 17.74 15.59 7.96
CA SER A 218 18.09 14.92 9.22
C SER A 218 18.26 15.91 10.36
N ARG A 219 19.01 17.00 10.13
CA ARG A 219 19.32 18.00 11.16
C ARG A 219 18.17 18.96 11.44
N ASN A 220 17.48 19.44 10.40
CA ASN A 220 16.54 20.56 10.54
C ASN A 220 15.11 20.11 10.80
N ARG A 221 14.68 18.96 10.26
CA ARG A 221 13.29 18.48 10.33
C ARG A 221 13.15 17.26 11.23
N LEU A 222 13.93 16.20 10.98
CA LEU A 222 13.71 14.87 11.57
C LEU A 222 14.36 14.71 12.96
N GLY A 223 15.44 15.44 13.23
CA GLY A 223 16.24 15.30 14.46
C GLY A 223 17.09 14.04 14.52
N ARG A 224 17.22 13.34 13.39
CA ARG A 224 17.92 12.06 13.23
C ARG A 224 18.16 11.78 11.75
N ARG A 225 19.14 10.93 11.45
CA ARG A 225 19.23 10.21 10.18
C ARG A 225 18.16 9.12 10.18
N ASP A 226 17.39 9.02 9.11
CA ASP A 226 16.35 8.02 8.97
C ASP A 226 16.63 7.12 7.77
N ILE A 227 16.66 5.81 8.00
CA ILE A 227 16.67 4.78 6.96
C ILE A 227 15.21 4.38 6.74
N ALA A 228 14.64 4.80 5.61
CA ALA A 228 13.28 4.47 5.22
C ALA A 228 13.29 3.27 4.26
N ILE A 229 12.57 2.21 4.60
CA ILE A 229 12.41 1.01 3.76
C ILE A 229 10.94 0.93 3.34
N ALA A 230 10.68 1.12 2.04
CA ALA A 230 9.32 1.10 1.51
C ALA A 230 9.10 -0.14 0.65
N TRP A 231 8.08 -0.93 1.00
CA TRP A 231 7.66 -2.11 0.27
C TRP A 231 6.41 -1.85 -0.58
N ARG A 232 6.46 -2.28 -1.83
CA ARG A 232 5.32 -2.28 -2.74
C ARG A 232 4.36 -3.42 -2.37
N GLY A 233 3.05 -3.14 -2.39
CA GLY A 233 2.05 -4.19 -2.34
C GLY A 233 1.75 -4.82 -3.71
N THR A 234 0.70 -5.63 -3.76
CA THR A 234 0.16 -6.18 -5.01
C THR A 234 -0.69 -5.15 -5.74
N VAL A 235 -0.81 -5.29 -7.06
CA VAL A 235 -1.71 -4.46 -7.88
C VAL A 235 -2.86 -5.23 -8.52
N THR A 236 -2.81 -6.55 -8.41
CA THR A 236 -3.96 -7.40 -8.71
C THR A 236 -5.07 -7.15 -7.69
N LYS A 237 -6.32 -7.40 -8.11
CA LYS A 237 -7.48 -7.43 -7.21
C LYS A 237 -7.21 -8.41 -6.05
N LEU A 238 -8.06 -8.42 -5.03
CA LEU A 238 -7.96 -9.26 -3.81
C LEU A 238 -7.75 -10.78 -4.07
N GLU A 239 -7.75 -11.24 -5.32
CA GLU A 239 -7.35 -12.57 -5.79
C GLU A 239 -5.99 -13.02 -5.26
N TRP A 240 -5.04 -12.11 -4.99
CA TRP A 240 -3.75 -12.49 -4.40
C TRP A 240 -3.90 -13.15 -3.01
N ILE A 241 -4.98 -12.86 -2.28
CA ILE A 241 -5.25 -13.48 -0.97
C ILE A 241 -5.44 -14.99 -1.14
N ALA A 242 -6.01 -15.44 -2.26
CA ALA A 242 -6.18 -16.86 -2.54
C ALA A 242 -4.86 -17.58 -2.87
N ASP A 243 -3.83 -16.83 -3.29
CA ASP A 243 -2.49 -17.37 -3.49
C ASP A 243 -1.72 -17.49 -2.17
N LEU A 244 -2.20 -16.90 -1.07
CA LEU A 244 -1.63 -17.15 0.24
C LEU A 244 -1.77 -18.63 0.57
N LYS A 245 -0.64 -19.19 0.97
CA LYS A 245 -0.58 -20.57 1.40
C LYS A 245 -1.08 -20.54 2.83
N ASP A 246 -2.37 -20.81 3.03
CA ASP A 246 -3.13 -20.69 4.28
C ASP A 246 -2.50 -21.36 5.54
N TYR A 247 -1.29 -21.93 5.46
CA TYR A 247 -0.53 -22.49 6.57
C TYR A 247 0.67 -21.62 7.01
N LEU A 248 0.93 -21.66 8.31
CA LEU A 248 2.07 -21.04 8.98
C LEU A 248 3.33 -21.92 8.87
N LYS A 249 4.47 -21.31 8.54
CA LYS A 249 5.79 -21.96 8.44
C LYS A 249 6.77 -21.38 9.47
N PRO A 250 7.56 -22.20 10.17
CA PRO A 250 8.65 -21.71 11.01
C PRO A 250 9.62 -20.84 10.23
N VAL A 251 9.99 -19.68 10.79
CA VAL A 251 10.93 -18.75 10.14
C VAL A 251 12.32 -19.38 9.93
N THR A 252 12.67 -20.36 10.76
CA THR A 252 13.95 -21.10 10.69
C THR A 252 14.09 -21.95 9.45
N GLU A 253 12.99 -22.40 8.84
CA GLU A 253 13.02 -23.20 7.60
C GLU A 253 13.56 -22.42 6.39
N ASN A 254 13.51 -21.09 6.43
CA ASN A 254 14.04 -20.21 5.36
C ASN A 254 15.28 -19.43 5.82
N LYS A 255 16.07 -20.01 6.73
CA LYS A 255 17.35 -19.47 7.21
C LYS A 255 17.25 -18.12 7.94
N ILE A 256 16.07 -17.74 8.44
CA ILE A 256 15.96 -16.68 9.43
C ILE A 256 16.34 -17.30 10.78
N ARG A 257 17.41 -16.79 11.39
CA ARG A 257 17.86 -17.30 12.69
C ARG A 257 16.82 -16.91 13.72
N CYS A 258 16.17 -17.87 14.37
CA CYS A 258 15.29 -17.60 15.50
C CYS A 258 15.55 -18.68 16.56
N PRO A 259 15.76 -18.30 17.83
CA PRO A 259 15.98 -19.27 18.90
C PRO A 259 14.71 -20.05 19.24
N ASP A 260 13.53 -19.51 18.92
CA ASP A 260 12.24 -20.15 19.19
C ASP A 260 11.65 -20.79 17.91
N PRO A 261 11.62 -22.13 17.79
CA PRO A 261 11.05 -22.82 16.63
C PRO A 261 9.51 -22.69 16.54
N ALA A 262 8.85 -22.18 17.59
CA ALA A 262 7.41 -21.93 17.58
C ALA A 262 7.03 -20.61 16.88
N VAL A 263 8.02 -19.76 16.55
CA VAL A 263 7.81 -18.54 15.75
C VAL A 263 7.53 -18.92 14.31
N LYS A 264 6.29 -18.66 13.86
CA LYS A 264 5.83 -19.00 12.52
C LYS A 264 5.18 -17.81 11.83
N VAL A 265 5.36 -17.75 10.52
CA VAL A 265 4.81 -16.71 9.64
C VAL A 265 4.08 -17.33 8.46
N GLU A 266 3.23 -16.57 7.77
CA GLU A 266 2.57 -17.01 6.55
C GLU A 266 3.62 -17.39 5.50
N SER A 267 3.46 -18.57 4.90
CA SER A 267 4.51 -19.16 4.09
C SER A 267 4.71 -18.46 2.74
N GLY A 268 3.66 -17.90 2.13
CA GLY A 268 3.76 -17.07 0.93
C GLY A 268 4.61 -15.81 1.12
N PHE A 269 4.42 -15.07 2.21
CA PHE A 269 5.23 -13.89 2.56
C PHE A 269 6.68 -14.27 2.80
N LEU A 270 6.93 -15.39 3.51
CA LEU A 270 8.28 -15.86 3.78
C LEU A 270 9.00 -16.31 2.51
N ASP A 271 8.33 -17.08 1.65
CA ASP A 271 8.87 -17.50 0.36
C ASP A 271 9.16 -16.27 -0.52
N LEU A 272 8.24 -15.31 -0.60
CA LEU A 272 8.46 -14.07 -1.36
C LEU A 272 9.67 -13.27 -0.87
N TYR A 273 9.87 -13.22 0.45
CA TYR A 273 10.98 -12.50 1.08
C TYR A 273 12.33 -13.21 0.89
N THR A 274 12.35 -14.55 0.87
CA THR A 274 13.58 -15.35 0.96
C THR A 274 13.97 -16.11 -0.31
N ASP A 275 13.04 -16.33 -1.24
CA ASP A 275 13.33 -17.01 -2.50
C ASP A 275 14.24 -16.17 -3.40
N LYS A 276 15.04 -16.87 -4.18
CA LYS A 276 15.95 -16.28 -5.18
C LYS A 276 16.11 -17.19 -6.38
N ASP A 277 16.45 -16.60 -7.51
CA ASP A 277 16.79 -17.29 -8.75
C ASP A 277 18.21 -16.89 -9.14
N THR A 278 19.17 -17.79 -8.90
CA THR A 278 20.59 -17.55 -9.20
C THR A 278 20.89 -17.38 -10.69
N THR A 279 19.95 -17.77 -11.56
CA THR A 279 20.05 -17.56 -13.01
C THR A 279 19.52 -16.19 -13.45
N CYS A 280 18.71 -15.54 -12.61
CA CYS A 280 18.20 -14.20 -12.84
C CYS A 280 19.19 -13.14 -12.33
N LYS A 281 19.50 -12.13 -13.16
CA LYS A 281 20.42 -11.05 -12.76
C LYS A 281 19.90 -10.19 -11.61
N PHE A 282 18.57 -10.02 -11.51
CA PHE A 282 17.90 -9.12 -10.55
C PHE A 282 17.41 -9.83 -9.28
N ALA A 283 17.17 -11.14 -9.37
CA ALA A 283 16.77 -11.97 -8.24
C ALA A 283 17.86 -12.98 -7.88
N ARG A 284 19.12 -12.69 -8.23
CA ARG A 284 20.29 -13.51 -7.85
C ARG A 284 20.41 -13.57 -6.32
N PHE A 285 20.08 -12.47 -5.68
CA PHE A 285 19.91 -12.35 -4.24
C PHE A 285 18.43 -12.23 -3.91
N SER A 286 18.01 -12.82 -2.80
CA SER A 286 16.63 -12.66 -2.33
C SER A 286 16.38 -11.23 -1.84
N ALA A 287 15.11 -10.84 -1.70
CA ALA A 287 14.77 -9.52 -1.18
C ALA A 287 15.30 -9.33 0.25
N ARG A 288 15.29 -10.40 1.06
CA ARG A 288 15.97 -10.49 2.36
C ARG A 288 17.45 -10.12 2.27
N GLU A 289 18.20 -10.81 1.41
CA GLU A 289 19.65 -10.58 1.26
C GLU A 289 19.95 -9.13 0.83
N GLN A 290 19.12 -8.56 -0.05
CA GLN A 290 19.25 -7.16 -0.51
C GLN A 290 19.03 -6.15 0.62
N ILE A 291 18.02 -6.38 1.48
CA ILE A 291 17.73 -5.49 2.63
C ILE A 291 18.78 -5.62 3.72
N LEU A 292 19.07 -6.85 4.18
CA LEU A 292 19.97 -7.04 5.31
C LEU A 292 21.37 -6.47 5.01
N THR A 293 21.84 -6.59 3.77
CA THR A 293 23.12 -6.01 3.36
C THR A 293 23.09 -4.49 3.32
N GLU A 294 22.00 -3.88 2.83
CA GLU A 294 21.91 -2.44 2.75
C GLU A 294 21.70 -1.77 4.11
N VAL A 295 20.83 -2.35 4.95
CA VAL A 295 20.65 -1.88 6.32
C VAL A 295 21.96 -1.98 7.08
N LYS A 296 22.70 -3.09 6.92
CA LYS A 296 24.03 -3.23 7.50
C LYS A 296 24.97 -2.11 7.04
N ARG A 297 25.07 -1.87 5.72
CA ARG A 297 25.93 -0.83 5.14
C ARG A 297 25.61 0.55 5.71
N LEU A 298 24.32 0.93 5.73
CA LEU A 298 23.85 2.22 6.23
C LEU A 298 24.05 2.37 7.75
N VAL A 299 23.85 1.30 8.53
CA VAL A 299 24.11 1.32 9.98
C VAL A 299 25.61 1.42 10.28
N GLU A 300 26.47 0.77 9.48
CA GLU A 300 27.93 0.91 9.61
C GLU A 300 28.44 2.31 9.21
N GLU A 301 27.72 2.98 8.31
CA GLU A 301 28.02 4.32 7.82
C GLU A 301 27.56 5.41 8.80
N TYR A 302 26.31 5.34 9.27
CA TYR A 302 25.68 6.41 10.06
C TYR A 302 25.45 6.07 11.55
N GLY A 303 25.56 4.80 11.96
CA GLY A 303 25.11 4.36 13.28
C GLY A 303 25.96 4.82 14.46
N ASP A 304 27.21 5.24 14.20
CA ASP A 304 28.16 5.72 15.22
C ASP A 304 28.52 7.21 15.04
N ASP A 305 27.75 7.92 14.22
CA ASP A 305 27.84 9.38 14.06
C ASP A 305 27.49 10.06 15.40
N ASP A 306 28.40 10.90 15.89
CA ASP A 306 28.23 11.58 17.19
C ASP A 306 27.31 12.81 17.05
N ASP A 307 27.08 13.31 15.83
CA ASP A 307 26.27 14.51 15.55
C ASP A 307 24.79 14.19 15.26
N SER A 308 24.43 12.90 15.08
CA SER A 308 23.06 12.50 14.75
C SER A 308 22.67 11.14 15.33
N ASP A 309 21.43 11.04 15.82
CA ASP A 309 20.78 9.76 16.03
C ASP A 309 20.44 9.07 14.70
N LEU A 310 20.20 7.76 14.73
CA LEU A 310 19.76 6.96 13.59
C LEU A 310 18.44 6.27 13.93
N SER A 311 17.54 6.15 12.96
CA SER A 311 16.33 5.31 13.03
C SER A 311 16.19 4.46 11.77
N ILE A 312 15.46 3.34 11.89
CA ILE A 312 15.03 2.52 10.76
C ILE A 312 13.51 2.51 10.76
N THR A 313 12.89 3.08 9.74
CA THR A 313 11.44 3.05 9.56
C THR A 313 11.07 2.21 8.34
N VAL A 314 10.20 1.22 8.52
CA VAL A 314 9.75 0.31 7.48
C VAL A 314 8.29 0.58 7.19
N THR A 315 7.90 0.69 5.93
CA THR A 315 6.53 0.99 5.53
C THR A 315 6.07 0.18 4.34
N GLY A 316 4.76 0.01 4.23
CA GLY A 316 4.15 -0.67 3.10
C GLY A 316 2.64 -0.78 3.22
N HIS A 317 2.01 -0.92 2.06
CA HIS A 317 0.57 -1.11 1.93
C HIS A 317 0.24 -2.52 1.46
N SER A 318 -0.85 -3.11 1.92
CA SER A 318 -1.30 -4.44 1.50
C SER A 318 -0.21 -5.50 1.76
N LEU A 319 0.15 -6.33 0.77
CA LEU A 319 1.34 -7.20 0.80
C LEU A 319 2.59 -6.47 1.30
N GLY A 320 2.81 -5.22 0.89
CA GLY A 320 3.96 -4.45 1.32
C GLY A 320 3.99 -4.25 2.83
N GLY A 321 2.82 -4.15 3.48
CA GLY A 321 2.71 -4.12 4.94
C GLY A 321 3.15 -5.44 5.60
N ALA A 322 2.83 -6.58 4.98
CA ALA A 322 3.28 -7.89 5.46
C ALA A 322 4.81 -8.03 5.37
N LEU A 323 5.39 -7.63 4.23
CA LEU A 323 6.84 -7.62 4.02
C LEU A 323 7.54 -6.60 4.93
N ALA A 324 6.91 -5.47 5.22
CA ALA A 324 7.42 -4.48 6.15
C ALA A 324 7.58 -5.06 7.57
N ILE A 325 6.54 -5.72 8.08
CA ILE A 325 6.58 -6.41 9.38
C ILE A 325 7.63 -7.53 9.38
N LEU A 326 7.65 -8.38 8.36
CA LEU A 326 8.58 -9.51 8.28
C LEU A 326 10.05 -9.06 8.18
N SER A 327 10.33 -8.02 7.40
CA SER A 327 11.69 -7.49 7.27
C SER A 327 12.17 -6.76 8.53
N ALA A 328 11.30 -6.00 9.20
CA ALA A 328 11.63 -5.37 10.49
C ALA A 328 11.96 -6.41 11.57
N TYR A 329 11.18 -7.49 11.64
CA TYR A 329 11.47 -8.65 12.48
C TYR A 329 12.88 -9.19 12.22
N ASP A 330 13.20 -9.52 10.96
CA ASP A 330 14.48 -10.13 10.59
C ASP A 330 15.66 -9.16 10.82
N ILE A 331 15.50 -7.85 10.57
CA ILE A 331 16.50 -6.82 10.90
C ILE A 331 16.84 -6.84 12.40
N ALA A 332 15.82 -6.85 13.26
CA ALA A 332 16.01 -6.84 14.71
C ALA A 332 16.55 -8.17 15.25
N GLU A 333 16.05 -9.30 14.74
CA GLU A 333 16.49 -10.64 15.12
C GLU A 333 17.96 -10.89 14.70
N MET A 334 18.37 -10.37 13.53
CA MET A 334 19.77 -10.36 13.08
C MET A 334 20.65 -9.32 13.79
N ARG A 335 20.07 -8.50 14.68
CA ARG A 335 20.73 -7.41 15.41
C ARG A 335 21.39 -6.37 14.51
N LEU A 336 20.83 -6.16 13.32
CA LEU A 336 21.32 -5.13 12.39
C LEU A 336 20.96 -3.72 12.83
N ASN A 337 20.02 -3.58 13.76
CA ASN A 337 19.68 -2.32 14.41
C ASN A 337 20.62 -1.99 15.59
N ARG A 338 21.90 -2.35 15.48
CA ARG A 338 22.92 -2.03 16.48
C ARG A 338 24.17 -1.47 15.81
N SER A 339 24.66 -0.35 16.31
CA SER A 339 25.90 0.26 15.84
C SER A 339 27.14 -0.50 16.33
N LYS A 340 28.35 -0.14 15.85
CA LYS A 340 29.60 -0.78 16.31
C LYS A 340 29.89 -0.46 17.78
N LYS A 341 29.53 0.74 18.25
CA LYS A 341 29.58 1.13 19.67
C LYS A 341 28.48 0.44 20.52
N GLY A 342 27.59 -0.35 19.91
CA GLY A 342 26.54 -1.09 20.60
C GLY A 342 25.25 -0.32 20.86
N LYS A 343 25.11 0.90 20.28
CA LYS A 343 23.90 1.73 20.38
C LYS A 343 22.74 0.99 19.70
N VAL A 344 21.60 0.90 20.39
CA VAL A 344 20.39 0.31 19.82
C VAL A 344 19.67 1.37 18.98
N ILE A 345 19.42 1.02 17.72
CA ILE A 345 18.72 1.85 16.76
C ILE A 345 17.24 1.43 16.78
N PRO A 346 16.30 2.36 16.99
CA PRO A 346 14.87 2.04 16.99
C PRO A 346 14.43 1.59 15.60
N VAL A 347 13.62 0.53 15.57
CA VAL A 347 12.99 -0.01 14.36
C VAL A 347 11.49 0.15 14.50
N THR A 348 10.89 0.90 13.58
CA THR A 348 9.46 1.22 13.59
C THR A 348 8.83 0.81 12.28
N VAL A 349 7.64 0.22 12.34
CA VAL A 349 6.90 -0.24 11.17
C VAL A 349 5.57 0.51 11.09
N LEU A 350 5.31 1.15 9.96
CA LEU A 350 4.07 1.88 9.69
C LEU A 350 3.39 1.25 8.48
N THR A 351 2.30 0.53 8.70
CA THR A 351 1.60 -0.24 7.66
C THR A 351 0.21 0.29 7.38
N TYR A 352 -0.25 0.11 6.13
CA TYR A 352 -1.56 0.56 5.66
C TYR A 352 -2.30 -0.64 5.06
N GLY A 353 -3.44 -1.04 5.64
CA GLY A 353 -4.21 -2.18 5.15
C GLY A 353 -3.43 -3.50 5.10
N GLY A 354 -2.40 -3.68 5.93
CA GLY A 354 -1.56 -4.88 5.93
C GLY A 354 -2.29 -6.10 6.51
N PRO A 355 -2.13 -7.32 5.94
CA PRO A 355 -2.69 -8.55 6.49
C PRO A 355 -1.94 -9.00 7.75
N ARG A 356 -2.47 -10.00 8.46
CA ARG A 356 -1.75 -10.71 9.53
C ARG A 356 -0.56 -11.48 8.96
N VAL A 357 0.56 -11.46 9.68
CA VAL A 357 1.84 -11.99 9.18
C VAL A 357 2.26 -13.30 9.83
N GLY A 358 1.97 -13.49 11.11
CA GLY A 358 2.42 -14.68 11.84
C GLY A 358 1.53 -15.03 13.01
N ASN A 359 1.98 -16.01 13.80
CA ASN A 359 1.25 -16.49 14.98
C ASN A 359 1.52 -15.62 16.22
N VAL A 360 0.88 -16.00 17.34
CA VAL A 360 1.07 -15.32 18.63
C VAL A 360 2.55 -15.31 19.06
N ARG A 361 3.30 -16.39 18.82
CA ARG A 361 4.74 -16.44 19.14
C ARG A 361 5.56 -15.44 18.33
N PHE A 362 5.22 -15.25 17.05
CA PHE A 362 5.83 -14.22 16.22
C PHE A 362 5.57 -12.81 16.77
N ARG A 363 4.33 -12.54 17.22
CA ARG A 363 3.97 -11.28 17.88
C ARG A 363 4.80 -11.06 19.16
N GLU A 364 4.79 -12.02 20.08
CA GLU A 364 5.54 -11.94 21.34
C GLU A 364 7.03 -11.69 21.08
N ARG A 365 7.61 -12.39 20.10
CA ARG A 365 9.02 -12.22 19.74
C ARG A 365 9.33 -10.84 19.18
N MET A 366 8.44 -10.28 18.35
CA MET A 366 8.58 -8.89 17.85
C MET A 366 8.58 -7.87 19.00
N GLU A 367 7.69 -8.06 19.98
CA GLU A 367 7.61 -7.21 21.19
C GLU A 367 8.89 -7.33 22.02
N GLU A 368 9.43 -8.54 22.22
CA GLU A 368 10.72 -8.77 22.91
C GLU A 368 11.91 -8.09 22.21
N LEU A 369 11.90 -8.05 20.88
CA LEU A 369 12.93 -7.39 20.08
C LEU A 369 12.83 -5.86 20.12
N GLY A 370 11.76 -5.31 20.68
CA GLY A 370 11.53 -3.87 20.78
C GLY A 370 11.14 -3.22 19.45
N VAL A 371 10.61 -3.98 18.49
CA VAL A 371 10.11 -3.45 17.22
C VAL A 371 8.74 -2.81 17.46
N LYS A 372 8.58 -1.55 17.08
CA LYS A 372 7.30 -0.84 17.22
C LYS A 372 6.51 -0.93 15.92
N VAL A 373 5.22 -1.26 16.00
CA VAL A 373 4.37 -1.43 14.80
C VAL A 373 3.07 -0.65 14.97
N MET A 374 2.77 0.24 14.01
CA MET A 374 1.50 0.92 13.86
C MET A 374 0.80 0.39 12.60
N ARG A 375 -0.47 0.02 12.74
CA ARG A 375 -1.33 -0.48 11.66
C ARG A 375 -2.46 0.49 11.41
N VAL A 376 -2.39 1.21 10.30
CA VAL A 376 -3.50 2.05 9.83
C VAL A 376 -4.43 1.17 9.01
N VAL A 377 -5.69 1.08 9.43
CA VAL A 377 -6.70 0.22 8.79
C VAL A 377 -7.97 0.99 8.50
N ASN A 378 -8.61 0.69 7.37
CA ASN A 378 -10.00 1.07 7.15
C ASN A 378 -10.88 -0.06 7.70
N VAL A 379 -11.84 0.25 8.57
CA VAL A 379 -12.69 -0.78 9.24
C VAL A 379 -13.48 -1.67 8.27
N HIS A 380 -13.70 -1.15 7.05
CA HIS A 380 -14.38 -1.83 5.96
C HIS A 380 -13.44 -2.62 5.02
N ASP A 381 -12.13 -2.54 5.23
CA ASP A 381 -11.15 -3.34 4.52
C ASP A 381 -11.14 -4.78 5.07
N VAL A 382 -11.08 -5.76 4.17
CA VAL A 382 -11.02 -7.19 4.52
C VAL A 382 -9.59 -7.71 4.58
N VAL A 383 -8.62 -7.02 3.98
CA VAL A 383 -7.24 -7.49 3.91
C VAL A 383 -6.62 -7.63 5.30
N PRO A 384 -6.76 -6.65 6.22
CA PRO A 384 -6.27 -6.81 7.60
C PRO A 384 -6.89 -8.02 8.32
N LYS A 385 -8.09 -8.45 7.94
CA LYS A 385 -8.79 -9.59 8.57
C LYS A 385 -8.27 -10.95 8.07
N SER A 386 -7.32 -10.95 7.13
CA SER A 386 -6.70 -12.13 6.52
C SER A 386 -5.24 -12.31 6.97
N PRO A 387 -4.71 -13.54 7.06
CA PRO A 387 -5.42 -14.82 6.98
C PRO A 387 -6.31 -15.10 8.19
N GLY A 388 -7.26 -16.04 8.04
CA GLY A 388 -8.07 -16.56 9.16
C GLY A 388 -9.42 -15.90 9.40
N LEU A 389 -10.22 -15.65 8.36
CA LEU A 389 -11.53 -14.95 8.37
C LEU A 389 -12.59 -15.48 9.38
N PHE A 390 -12.35 -16.58 10.10
CA PHE A 390 -13.38 -17.29 10.89
C PHE A 390 -13.11 -17.48 12.39
N LEU A 391 -11.95 -17.07 12.94
CA LEU A 391 -11.62 -17.43 14.34
C LEU A 391 -11.15 -16.32 15.30
N ASN A 392 -10.91 -15.08 14.89
CA ASN A 392 -10.12 -14.18 15.73
C ASN A 392 -10.86 -12.94 16.26
N GLU A 393 -10.62 -12.72 17.56
CA GLU A 393 -10.70 -11.48 18.35
C GLU A 393 -11.95 -11.24 19.24
N SER A 394 -13.08 -11.92 19.07
CA SER A 394 -14.27 -11.70 19.94
C SER A 394 -14.59 -12.83 20.94
N ARG A 395 -13.68 -13.79 21.18
CA ARG A 395 -13.96 -14.94 22.07
C ARG A 395 -13.17 -14.89 23.39
N PRO A 396 -13.72 -15.42 24.50
CA PRO A 396 -13.09 -15.37 25.81
C PRO A 396 -11.66 -15.93 25.82
N HIS A 397 -10.78 -15.30 26.61
CA HIS A 397 -9.34 -15.60 26.74
C HIS A 397 -9.01 -17.08 26.99
N ALA A 398 -9.94 -17.86 27.55
CA ALA A 398 -9.81 -19.29 27.79
C ALA A 398 -9.83 -20.15 26.51
N LEU A 399 -10.54 -19.72 25.46
CA LEU A 399 -10.61 -20.41 24.17
C LEU A 399 -9.39 -20.14 23.29
N MET A 400 -8.75 -18.97 23.42
CA MET A 400 -7.50 -18.67 22.71
C MET A 400 -6.36 -19.60 23.15
N LYS A 401 -6.22 -19.91 24.45
CA LYS A 401 -5.23 -20.89 24.94
C LYS A 401 -5.41 -22.30 24.39
N ILE A 402 -6.64 -22.70 24.06
CA ILE A 402 -6.93 -24.00 23.42
C ILE A 402 -6.60 -23.94 21.92
N ALA A 403 -6.82 -22.79 21.29
CA ALA A 403 -6.56 -22.56 19.88
C ALA A 403 -5.09 -22.23 19.56
N GLU A 404 -4.28 -21.77 20.52
CA GLU A 404 -2.85 -21.45 20.37
C GLU A 404 -2.02 -22.64 19.82
N GLY A 405 -2.49 -23.88 20.03
CA GLY A 405 -1.88 -25.08 19.45
C GLY A 405 -2.32 -25.42 18.02
N LEU A 406 -3.28 -24.70 17.43
CA LEU A 406 -3.78 -24.94 16.08
C LEU A 406 -2.94 -24.18 15.04
N PRO A 407 -2.61 -24.81 13.89
CA PRO A 407 -1.73 -24.23 12.87
C PRO A 407 -2.33 -23.03 12.09
N TRP A 408 -3.52 -22.55 12.47
CA TRP A 408 -4.30 -21.52 11.77
C TRP A 408 -4.44 -20.22 12.58
N CYS A 409 -3.80 -20.11 13.75
CA CYS A 409 -3.96 -18.96 14.64
C CYS A 409 -2.95 -17.85 14.31
N TYR A 410 -3.36 -16.98 13.39
CA TYR A 410 -2.67 -15.73 13.10
C TYR A 410 -2.92 -14.69 14.19
N SER A 411 -1.99 -13.76 14.41
CA SER A 411 -2.15 -12.65 15.33
C SER A 411 -1.62 -11.36 14.69
N HIS A 412 -2.29 -10.24 14.97
CA HIS A 412 -1.76 -8.94 14.63
C HIS A 412 -0.59 -8.56 15.54
N VAL A 413 0.33 -7.75 15.03
CA VAL A 413 1.44 -7.17 15.80
C VAL A 413 1.24 -5.67 15.90
N GLY A 414 1.48 -5.12 17.09
CA GLY A 414 1.43 -3.70 17.39
C GLY A 414 0.04 -3.06 17.44
N GLU A 415 0.03 -1.74 17.44
CA GLU A 415 -1.12 -0.89 17.71
C GLU A 415 -1.95 -0.63 16.44
N GLU A 416 -3.27 -0.55 16.61
CA GLU A 416 -4.21 -0.31 15.52
C GLU A 416 -4.78 1.11 15.55
N LEU A 417 -4.63 1.82 14.44
CA LEU A 417 -5.35 3.04 14.15
C LEU A 417 -6.47 2.73 13.15
N ALA A 418 -7.67 2.55 13.69
CA ALA A 418 -8.87 2.26 12.91
C ALA A 418 -9.51 3.54 12.37
N LEU A 419 -9.66 3.61 11.04
CA LEU A 419 -10.30 4.70 10.31
C LEU A 419 -11.59 4.20 9.65
N ASP A 420 -12.57 5.06 9.57
CA ASP A 420 -13.83 4.75 8.90
C ASP A 420 -14.06 5.70 7.72
N HIS A 421 -14.08 5.13 6.52
CA HIS A 421 -14.27 5.89 5.30
C HIS A 421 -15.68 6.50 5.17
N GLN A 422 -16.67 5.96 5.88
CA GLN A 422 -18.04 6.50 5.88
C GLN A 422 -18.13 7.88 6.54
N ASN A 423 -17.15 8.22 7.40
CA ASN A 423 -17.07 9.53 8.04
C ASN A 423 -16.63 10.64 7.07
N SER A 424 -16.00 10.29 5.94
CA SER A 424 -15.54 11.27 4.96
C SER A 424 -16.70 11.77 4.09
N PRO A 425 -16.95 13.09 4.03
CA PRO A 425 -17.98 13.63 3.15
C PRO A 425 -17.58 13.53 1.66
N PHE A 426 -16.32 13.21 1.35
CA PHE A 426 -15.77 13.11 -0.01
C PHE A 426 -15.92 11.73 -0.63
N LEU A 427 -15.95 10.67 0.20
CA LEU A 427 -15.90 9.28 -0.26
C LEU A 427 -17.31 8.68 -0.41
N LYS A 428 -17.47 7.80 -1.39
CA LYS A 428 -18.71 7.04 -1.58
C LYS A 428 -18.93 6.07 -0.39
N PRO A 429 -20.15 5.97 0.17
CA PRO A 429 -20.42 5.16 1.37
C PRO A 429 -20.42 3.64 1.13
N SER A 430 -20.61 3.18 -0.11
CA SER A 430 -20.45 1.76 -0.45
C SER A 430 -19.91 1.59 -1.86
N VAL A 431 -18.70 1.04 -1.97
CA VAL A 431 -18.10 0.58 -3.22
C VAL A 431 -17.39 -0.76 -2.92
N ASP A 432 -17.07 -1.54 -3.95
CA ASP A 432 -16.39 -2.84 -3.89
C ASP A 432 -15.27 -2.89 -2.83
N VAL A 433 -15.05 -4.06 -2.25
CA VAL A 433 -14.08 -4.30 -1.18
C VAL A 433 -12.66 -3.84 -1.55
N SER A 434 -12.32 -3.88 -2.85
CA SER A 434 -11.07 -3.34 -3.39
C SER A 434 -10.87 -1.84 -3.14
N THR A 435 -11.95 -1.08 -3.04
CA THR A 435 -11.95 0.37 -2.87
C THR A 435 -11.70 0.76 -1.41
N ALA A 436 -12.25 -0.01 -0.46
CA ALA A 436 -11.94 0.16 0.97
C ALA A 436 -10.45 -0.09 1.28
N HIS A 437 -9.80 -0.92 0.46
CA HIS A 437 -8.38 -1.25 0.52
C HIS A 437 -7.46 -0.26 -0.26
N ASN A 438 -7.95 0.93 -0.60
CA ASN A 438 -7.15 1.92 -1.33
C ASN A 438 -6.24 2.72 -0.38
N LEU A 439 -4.93 2.74 -0.67
CA LEU A 439 -3.94 3.47 0.13
C LEU A 439 -4.22 4.98 0.19
N GLU A 440 -4.43 5.63 -0.94
CA GLU A 440 -4.72 7.07 -1.00
C GLU A 440 -6.00 7.44 -0.25
N ALA A 441 -6.99 6.54 -0.22
CA ALA A 441 -8.16 6.71 0.61
C ALA A 441 -7.81 6.66 2.11
N MET A 442 -6.95 5.74 2.55
CA MET A 442 -6.47 5.71 3.94
C MET A 442 -5.68 6.98 4.29
N LEU A 443 -4.84 7.50 3.39
CA LEU A 443 -4.11 8.76 3.62
C LEU A 443 -5.05 9.98 3.68
N HIS A 444 -6.08 10.01 2.84
CA HIS A 444 -7.17 10.99 2.93
C HIS A 444 -7.90 10.91 4.28
N LEU A 445 -8.14 9.69 4.77
CA LEU A 445 -8.80 9.50 6.05
C LEU A 445 -7.93 9.93 7.23
N LEU A 446 -6.62 9.65 7.19
CA LEU A 446 -5.67 10.15 8.18
C LEU A 446 -5.68 11.67 8.25
N ASP A 447 -5.65 12.35 7.09
CA ASP A 447 -5.65 13.82 7.05
C ASP A 447 -6.90 14.41 7.71
N GLY A 448 -8.04 13.73 7.54
CA GLY A 448 -9.32 14.19 8.06
C GLY A 448 -9.69 13.73 9.48
N TYR A 449 -8.91 12.84 10.07
CA TYR A 449 -9.22 12.21 11.36
C TYR A 449 -8.69 13.04 12.54
N HIS A 450 -9.58 13.31 13.51
CA HIS A 450 -9.29 14.10 14.71
C HIS A 450 -9.48 13.36 16.03
N GLY A 451 -10.15 12.21 16.00
CA GLY A 451 -10.51 11.43 17.19
C GLY A 451 -11.84 10.73 17.02
N LYS A 452 -12.20 9.85 17.97
CA LYS A 452 -13.48 9.16 17.94
C LYS A 452 -14.63 10.13 18.20
N GLY A 453 -15.65 10.08 17.35
CA GLY A 453 -16.81 10.97 17.44
C GLY A 453 -16.56 12.39 16.93
N GLU A 454 -15.32 12.74 16.62
CA GLU A 454 -14.97 14.04 16.06
C GLU A 454 -15.38 14.14 14.58
N ARG A 455 -15.72 15.35 14.15
CA ARG A 455 -16.09 15.62 12.76
C ARG A 455 -14.90 15.41 11.83
N PHE A 456 -15.15 14.79 10.68
CA PHE A 456 -14.16 14.68 9.61
C PHE A 456 -13.83 16.05 9.00
N VAL A 457 -12.57 16.46 9.09
CA VAL A 457 -12.08 17.74 8.57
C VAL A 457 -10.63 17.60 8.13
N LEU A 458 -10.33 17.89 6.87
CA LEU A 458 -8.94 17.84 6.37
C LEU A 458 -8.04 18.83 7.14
N SER A 459 -7.04 18.29 7.83
CA SER A 459 -6.08 19.05 8.64
C SER A 459 -5.05 19.76 7.75
N SER A 460 -4.27 19.04 6.95
CA SER A 460 -3.30 19.64 6.04
C SER A 460 -3.95 20.20 4.77
N GLY A 461 -5.16 19.73 4.45
CA GLY A 461 -5.82 20.05 3.19
C GLY A 461 -5.30 19.17 2.05
N ARG A 462 -4.94 17.91 2.34
CA ARG A 462 -4.52 16.93 1.35
C ARG A 462 -5.52 16.87 0.21
N ASP A 463 -5.03 16.90 -1.03
CA ASP A 463 -5.90 16.89 -2.20
C ASP A 463 -6.64 15.55 -2.31
N HIS A 464 -7.96 15.61 -2.16
CA HIS A 464 -8.84 14.45 -2.25
C HIS A 464 -8.80 13.81 -3.64
N ALA A 465 -8.39 14.52 -4.69
CA ALA A 465 -8.23 13.96 -6.03
C ALA A 465 -7.26 12.78 -6.09
N LEU A 466 -6.28 12.72 -5.17
CA LEU A 466 -5.32 11.62 -5.05
C LEU A 466 -5.99 10.26 -4.83
N VAL A 467 -7.14 10.22 -4.17
CA VAL A 467 -7.91 8.98 -3.93
C VAL A 467 -8.25 8.25 -5.23
N ASN A 468 -8.57 9.01 -6.29
CA ASN A 468 -8.93 8.45 -7.59
C ASN A 468 -7.73 8.10 -8.49
N LYS A 469 -6.48 8.13 -7.98
CA LYS A 469 -5.30 7.67 -8.75
C LYS A 469 -5.53 6.29 -9.37
N ALA A 470 -6.01 5.35 -8.57
CA ALA A 470 -6.24 3.96 -8.97
C ALA A 470 -7.62 3.44 -8.53
N SER A 471 -8.61 4.33 -8.32
CA SER A 471 -9.97 3.94 -7.93
C SER A 471 -11.03 4.89 -8.45
N ASP A 472 -12.30 4.54 -8.18
CA ASP A 472 -13.47 5.40 -8.35
C ASP A 472 -14.19 5.61 -6.99
N PHE A 473 -13.45 6.05 -5.98
CA PHE A 473 -13.97 6.14 -4.61
C PHE A 473 -14.62 7.49 -4.28
N LEU A 474 -14.20 8.56 -4.94
CA LEU A 474 -14.74 9.90 -4.69
C LEU A 474 -16.18 10.03 -5.19
N LYS A 475 -17.00 10.81 -4.49
CA LYS A 475 -18.39 11.11 -4.90
C LYS A 475 -18.40 11.86 -6.25
N GLU A 476 -19.38 11.53 -7.09
CA GLU A 476 -19.47 12.04 -8.47
C GLU A 476 -19.55 13.57 -8.59
N HIS A 477 -20.16 14.24 -7.60
CA HIS A 477 -20.30 15.70 -7.62
C HIS A 477 -18.95 16.45 -7.51
N LEU A 478 -17.87 15.76 -7.12
CA LEU A 478 -16.51 16.30 -7.10
C LEU A 478 -15.88 16.37 -8.50
N GLN A 479 -16.49 15.71 -9.51
CA GLN A 479 -16.08 15.76 -10.92
C GLN A 479 -14.61 15.36 -11.18
N ILE A 480 -14.01 14.56 -10.29
CA ILE A 480 -12.66 14.02 -10.47
C ILE A 480 -12.74 12.70 -11.24
N PRO A 481 -12.09 12.59 -12.42
CA PRO A 481 -12.08 11.34 -13.18
C PRO A 481 -11.52 10.17 -12.36
N PRO A 482 -12.16 8.99 -12.40
CA PRO A 482 -11.63 7.81 -11.73
C PRO A 482 -10.44 7.23 -12.48
N PHE A 483 -9.57 6.50 -11.78
CA PHE A 483 -8.37 5.84 -12.32
C PHE A 483 -7.50 6.79 -13.17
N TRP A 484 -7.34 8.04 -12.76
CA TRP A 484 -6.73 9.07 -13.60
C TRP A 484 -5.21 8.91 -13.74
N ARG A 485 -4.55 8.20 -12.82
CA ARG A 485 -3.09 8.07 -12.85
C ARG A 485 -2.65 7.20 -14.02
N GLN A 486 -2.06 7.84 -15.01
CA GLN A 486 -1.39 7.22 -16.14
C GLN A 486 -0.26 8.12 -16.62
N ASP A 487 0.69 7.56 -17.36
CA ASP A 487 1.72 8.36 -18.03
C ASP A 487 1.17 8.96 -19.32
N ALA A 488 1.64 10.14 -19.68
CA ALA A 488 1.30 10.78 -20.95
C ALA A 488 1.56 9.80 -22.10
N ASN A 489 0.55 9.59 -22.96
CA ASN A 489 0.61 8.65 -24.09
C ASN A 489 1.06 7.23 -23.70
N LYS A 490 0.80 6.79 -22.46
CA LYS A 490 1.27 5.51 -21.91
C LYS A 490 2.80 5.33 -21.98
N GLY A 491 3.55 6.44 -21.90
CA GLY A 491 5.01 6.44 -21.95
C GLY A 491 5.61 6.37 -23.36
N MET A 492 4.79 6.47 -24.41
CA MET A 492 5.29 6.66 -25.77
C MET A 492 5.79 8.09 -25.95
N VAL A 493 6.93 8.24 -26.64
CA VAL A 493 7.55 9.54 -26.94
C VAL A 493 7.79 9.67 -28.44
N ARG A 494 7.72 10.91 -28.93
CA ARG A 494 8.02 11.22 -30.34
C ARG A 494 9.50 11.56 -30.47
N ASN A 495 10.25 10.79 -31.25
CA ASN A 495 11.68 11.02 -31.47
C ASN A 495 11.92 12.19 -32.45
N SER A 496 13.19 12.56 -32.65
CA SER A 496 13.62 13.66 -33.53
C SER A 496 13.22 13.47 -35.01
N GLU A 497 12.97 12.24 -35.45
CA GLU A 497 12.48 11.91 -36.79
C GLU A 497 10.95 11.92 -36.89
N GLY A 498 10.27 12.28 -35.80
CA GLY A 498 8.82 12.36 -35.73
C GLY A 498 8.11 11.02 -35.51
N ARG A 499 8.83 9.92 -35.24
CA ARG A 499 8.29 8.58 -34.98
C ARG A 499 7.95 8.39 -33.51
N TRP A 500 6.85 7.70 -33.22
CA TRP A 500 6.48 7.31 -31.86
C TRP A 500 7.19 6.04 -31.46
N ILE A 501 7.93 6.09 -30.35
CA ILE A 501 8.69 4.97 -29.82
C ILE A 501 8.46 4.84 -28.31
N GLN A 502 8.63 3.63 -27.78
CA GLN A 502 8.77 3.45 -26.34
C GLN A 502 10.19 3.88 -25.96
N ALA A 503 10.31 4.89 -25.09
CA ALA A 503 11.60 5.40 -24.65
C ALA A 503 12.47 4.28 -24.06
N GLU A 504 13.77 4.29 -24.40
CA GLU A 504 14.76 3.43 -23.75
C GLU A 504 14.96 3.93 -22.32
N ARG A 505 14.68 3.09 -21.31
CA ARG A 505 15.04 3.37 -19.92
C ARG A 505 16.48 2.89 -19.68
N LEU A 506 17.37 3.81 -19.30
CA LEU A 506 18.73 3.50 -18.87
C LEU A 506 18.67 2.72 -17.56
N ARG A 507 19.20 1.49 -17.54
CA ARG A 507 19.12 0.57 -16.39
C ARG A 507 20.47 0.12 -15.83
N PHE A 508 21.51 0.93 -16.06
CA PHE A 508 22.85 0.59 -15.57
C PHE A 508 22.89 0.45 -14.04
N GLU A 509 22.01 1.16 -13.33
CA GLU A 509 21.96 1.19 -11.86
C GLU A 509 21.06 0.13 -11.20
N ASP A 510 20.29 -0.63 -11.97
CA ASP A 510 19.43 -1.71 -11.44
C ASP A 510 20.20 -3.01 -11.14
N HIS A 511 21.52 -3.00 -11.33
CA HIS A 511 22.38 -4.14 -11.04
C HIS A 511 22.72 -4.15 -9.55
N HIS A 512 22.77 -5.34 -8.96
CA HIS A 512 23.23 -5.51 -7.58
C HIS A 512 24.60 -4.87 -7.39
N SER A 513 24.72 -4.04 -6.34
CA SER A 513 26.00 -3.44 -5.96
C SER A 513 27.03 -4.54 -5.67
N PRO A 514 28.31 -4.38 -6.07
CA PRO A 514 29.38 -5.32 -5.74
C PRO A 514 29.52 -5.56 -4.23
N ASP A 515 29.07 -4.61 -3.40
CA ASP A 515 29.12 -4.68 -1.94
C ASP A 515 28.23 -5.78 -1.32
N ILE A 516 27.24 -6.30 -2.05
CA ILE A 516 26.32 -7.31 -1.50
C ILE A 516 27.09 -8.55 -1.08
N HIS A 517 28.02 -9.02 -1.91
CA HIS A 517 28.86 -10.17 -1.58
C HIS A 517 29.72 -9.93 -0.33
N HIS A 518 30.24 -8.72 -0.18
CA HIS A 518 31.04 -8.34 0.99
C HIS A 518 30.19 -8.42 2.28
N HIS A 519 29.03 -7.77 2.30
CA HIS A 519 28.19 -7.72 3.49
C HIS A 519 27.51 -9.06 3.80
N LEU A 520 27.14 -9.87 2.80
CA LEU A 520 26.60 -11.22 3.02
C LEU A 520 27.60 -12.14 3.72
N SER A 521 28.87 -12.09 3.30
CA SER A 521 29.93 -12.91 3.91
C SER A 521 30.08 -12.61 5.41
N GLN A 522 29.94 -11.35 5.80
CA GLN A 522 30.00 -10.92 7.19
C GLN A 522 28.75 -11.30 7.98
N LEU A 523 27.58 -11.38 7.35
CA LEU A 523 26.33 -11.83 7.97
C LEU A 523 26.30 -13.35 8.17
N ARG A 524 27.27 -14.07 7.58
CA ARG A 524 27.35 -15.53 7.56
C ARG A 524 26.06 -16.16 7.01
N LEU A 525 25.47 -15.54 5.99
CA LEU A 525 24.28 -16.06 5.30
C LEU A 525 24.66 -17.06 4.18
N ASP A 526 25.94 -17.08 3.78
CA ASP A 526 26.46 -17.88 2.67
C ASP A 526 26.79 -19.33 3.03
N HIS A 527 26.71 -19.71 4.32
CA HIS A 527 26.99 -21.06 4.79
C HIS A 527 25.72 -21.69 5.38
N PRO A 528 25.24 -22.84 4.89
CA PRO A 528 24.27 -23.63 5.63
C PRO A 528 24.92 -24.07 6.96
N CYS A 529 24.24 -23.81 8.08
CA CYS A 529 24.63 -24.35 9.38
C CYS A 529 24.58 -25.87 9.40
#